data_AF-A0A060USP0-F1
#
_entry.id   AF-A0A060USP0-F1
#
_cell.length_a   1.000
_cell.length_b   1.000
_cell.length_c   1.000
_cell.angle_alpha   90.00
_cell.angle_beta   90.00
_cell.angle_gamma   90.00
#
_symmetry.space_group_name_H-M   'P 1'
#
loop_
_entity.id
_entity.type
_entity.pdbx_description
1 polymer ?
#
loop_
_entity_poly.entity_id
_entity_poly.type
_entity_poly.pdbx_seq_one_letter_code
_entity_poly.pdbx_strand_id
1 'polypeptide(L)'
;MLAKGKAPKVPAASARLSAGTDGASYKPSRGDIDRKVRVTSVRKDIGEKMAVFVLDRWKKPLMPCSEKRARMLLERGRARVHHMVPFTIRLVDRLVENSALQPVRLKLDPGSKATGLALVREKETVDVSTGEIIRTLTVLMLLELKHRGHAIRDALTSRGAFRRRRRGNLRYRPARFDNRTKPEGWLAPSLQHRVGTTLAWVERLMRWAPVTALSQELVRFDTQQMQNPEISGTEYQQGTLLGYEVREYLLEKWGRECVYCGVENVPLEIDHIHPRSKGGSDRVSNLTVSCHDCNQAKSNMPVEQFLAKRPERVRKILAQAKAPLRDAAAVNSTRWALFQRLKATGLDVESASGGRTKWNRHQLDIPKEHCLDGACVGHVDAIERWQQPVLSIKATGRGSYQRTRLTKYGFPRGYLTRSKSAFGFHTGDMVKAVVTKGKKSGTWLGRVAIRASGSFNIQTAVCKTGNGLVQGGIHHRFCTLIQRADGYGYSWTKIASTSARTNTQGDAEMGRSVTAALSLPGLNPGVSRATG
;
A
#
# COMPACT_ATOMS: atom_id res chain seq x y z
N MET A 1 37.15 -50.12 8.25
CA MET A 1 36.33 -50.75 7.19
C MET A 1 35.85 -49.64 6.26
N LEU A 2 36.55 -49.44 5.13
CA LEU A 2 36.28 -48.40 4.14
C LEU A 2 36.07 -49.11 2.80
N ALA A 3 34.85 -49.06 2.27
CA ALA A 3 34.49 -49.66 0.99
C ALA A 3 34.63 -48.60 -0.13
N LYS A 4 35.47 -48.92 -1.11
CA LYS A 4 35.75 -48.15 -2.34
C LYS A 4 34.64 -48.39 -3.37
N GLY A 5 34.07 -47.32 -3.91
CA GLY A 5 33.15 -47.36 -5.07
C GLY A 5 33.84 -46.84 -6.34
N LYS A 6 34.01 -47.71 -7.34
CA LYS A 6 34.60 -47.45 -8.66
C LYS A 6 33.62 -46.72 -9.60
N ALA A 7 34.12 -45.78 -10.39
CA ALA A 7 33.44 -45.18 -11.54
C ALA A 7 33.46 -46.11 -12.77
N PRO A 8 32.43 -46.12 -13.64
CA PRO A 8 32.46 -46.86 -14.89
C PRO A 8 32.96 -46.03 -16.07
N LYS A 9 33.64 -46.76 -16.97
CA LYS A 9 34.37 -46.35 -18.17
C LYS A 9 33.47 -45.91 -19.34
N VAL A 10 33.98 -44.96 -20.10
CA VAL A 10 33.59 -44.58 -21.48
C VAL A 10 34.09 -45.64 -22.48
N PRO A 11 33.33 -45.96 -23.55
CA PRO A 11 33.92 -46.50 -24.76
C PRO A 11 34.02 -45.42 -25.85
N ALA A 12 35.24 -45.26 -26.36
CA ALA A 12 35.56 -44.51 -27.57
C ALA A 12 35.25 -45.37 -28.81
N ALA A 13 34.64 -44.77 -29.83
CA ALA A 13 34.61 -45.33 -31.18
C ALA A 13 34.99 -44.23 -32.18
N SER A 14 36.06 -44.50 -32.93
CA SER A 14 36.64 -43.68 -33.99
C SER A 14 36.18 -44.13 -35.37
N ALA A 15 35.87 -43.18 -36.27
CA ALA A 15 36.05 -43.30 -37.72
C ALA A 15 35.94 -41.89 -38.35
N ARG A 16 37.08 -41.26 -38.66
CA ARG A 16 37.66 -41.03 -40.01
C ARG A 16 36.83 -40.18 -40.98
N LEU A 17 37.24 -38.91 -41.04
CA LEU A 17 37.58 -38.06 -42.20
C LEU A 17 37.04 -38.43 -43.59
N SER A 18 36.35 -37.47 -44.21
CA SER A 18 36.56 -37.09 -45.61
C SER A 18 36.42 -35.58 -45.75
N ALA A 19 37.49 -34.95 -46.24
CA ALA A 19 37.54 -33.55 -46.62
C ALA A 19 36.76 -33.30 -47.92
N GLY A 20 36.02 -32.20 -47.97
CA GLY A 20 35.42 -31.64 -49.17
C GLY A 20 35.46 -30.13 -49.04
N THR A 21 36.47 -29.53 -49.66
CA THR A 21 36.57 -28.09 -49.90
C THR A 21 35.55 -27.69 -50.94
N ASP A 22 34.73 -26.68 -50.66
CA ASP A 22 34.24 -25.76 -51.69
C ASP A 22 33.86 -24.43 -51.06
N GLY A 23 34.56 -23.38 -51.49
CA GLY A 23 34.27 -22.00 -51.14
C GLY A 23 33.11 -21.47 -51.97
N ALA A 24 32.08 -20.96 -51.30
CA ALA A 24 31.11 -20.09 -51.92
C ALA A 24 30.72 -18.98 -50.92
N SER A 25 31.16 -17.77 -51.24
CA SER A 25 30.71 -16.53 -50.63
C SER A 25 29.19 -16.38 -50.76
N TYR A 26 28.47 -16.37 -49.63
CA TYR A 26 27.04 -16.05 -49.61
C TYR A 26 26.75 -14.98 -48.55
N LYS A 27 26.28 -13.84 -49.03
CA LYS A 27 25.81 -12.68 -48.25
C LYS A 27 24.59 -13.09 -47.41
N PRO A 28 24.44 -12.63 -46.15
CA PRO A 28 23.27 -12.98 -45.36
C PRO A 28 22.02 -12.30 -45.93
N SER A 29 21.10 -13.13 -46.43
CA SER A 29 19.75 -12.76 -46.80
C SER A 29 18.97 -12.30 -45.58
N ARG A 30 18.35 -11.12 -45.69
CA ARG A 30 17.30 -10.62 -44.79
C ARG A 30 16.16 -11.64 -44.73
N GLY A 31 15.89 -12.19 -43.55
CA GLY A 31 14.72 -13.06 -43.33
C GLY A 31 14.63 -13.54 -41.88
N ASP A 32 13.61 -13.03 -41.18
CA ASP A 32 12.91 -13.63 -40.04
C ASP A 32 13.65 -13.94 -38.73
N ILE A 33 13.79 -12.91 -37.89
CA ILE A 33 13.65 -13.05 -36.44
C ILE A 33 12.77 -11.92 -35.91
N ASP A 34 11.47 -11.99 -36.19
CA ASP A 34 10.45 -11.22 -35.49
C ASP A 34 9.43 -12.21 -34.92
N ARG A 35 9.80 -12.88 -33.81
CA ARG A 35 8.81 -13.57 -32.97
C ARG A 35 8.00 -12.50 -32.23
N LYS A 36 7.08 -11.87 -32.97
CA LYS A 36 5.96 -11.13 -32.41
C LYS A 36 5.22 -12.05 -31.44
N VAL A 37 5.38 -11.77 -30.15
CA VAL A 37 4.42 -12.16 -29.12
C VAL A 37 3.05 -11.71 -29.64
N ARG A 38 2.20 -12.68 -29.99
CA ARG A 38 0.82 -12.41 -30.40
C ARG A 38 0.09 -11.81 -29.20
N VAL A 39 0.05 -10.48 -29.13
CA VAL A 39 -0.90 -9.75 -28.32
C VAL A 39 -2.26 -9.94 -28.98
N THR A 40 -3.01 -10.95 -28.55
CA THR A 40 -4.43 -11.03 -28.87
C THR A 40 -5.14 -9.92 -28.09
N SER A 41 -5.32 -8.78 -28.75
CA SER A 41 -6.11 -7.65 -28.28
C SER A 41 -7.60 -7.99 -28.31
N VAL A 42 -8.04 -8.85 -27.39
CA VAL A 42 -9.47 -9.00 -27.11
C VAL A 42 -9.91 -7.77 -26.31
N ARG A 43 -10.22 -6.68 -27.01
CA ARG A 43 -11.06 -5.59 -26.49
C ARG A 43 -12.47 -6.12 -26.28
N LYS A 44 -12.68 -6.89 -25.21
CA LYS A 44 -14.00 -7.08 -24.60
C LYS A 44 -14.14 -5.97 -23.57
N ASP A 45 -15.19 -5.18 -23.66
CA ASP A 45 -15.58 -4.21 -22.64
C ASP A 45 -15.56 -4.89 -21.26
N ILE A 46 -14.50 -4.66 -20.49
CA ILE A 46 -14.39 -5.09 -19.10
C ILE A 46 -15.25 -4.10 -18.31
N GLY A 47 -16.56 -4.31 -18.35
CA GLY A 47 -17.48 -3.63 -17.43
C GLY A 47 -16.94 -3.74 -16.01
N GLU A 48 -16.95 -2.63 -15.29
CA GLU A 48 -16.44 -2.44 -13.93
C GLU A 48 -17.00 -3.54 -13.00
N LYS A 49 -16.28 -4.66 -12.87
CA LYS A 49 -16.73 -5.83 -12.09
C LYS A 49 -16.06 -5.80 -10.73
N MET A 50 -16.69 -5.15 -9.74
CA MET A 50 -16.24 -5.31 -8.36
C MET A 50 -16.65 -6.68 -7.82
N ALA A 51 -15.79 -7.28 -7.00
CA ALA A 51 -16.16 -8.49 -6.27
C ALA A 51 -17.06 -8.14 -5.08
N VAL A 52 -18.12 -8.92 -4.92
CA VAL A 52 -18.98 -8.93 -3.74
C VAL A 52 -18.57 -10.10 -2.86
N PHE A 53 -18.28 -9.83 -1.59
CA PHE A 53 -17.98 -10.88 -0.63
C PHE A 53 -19.23 -11.69 -0.32
N VAL A 54 -19.05 -12.99 -0.14
CA VAL A 54 -20.15 -13.93 0.09
C VAL A 54 -19.84 -14.71 1.34
N LEU A 55 -20.81 -14.76 2.25
CA LEU A 55 -20.79 -15.60 3.43
C LEU A 55 -21.85 -16.68 3.30
N ASP A 56 -21.59 -17.83 3.93
CA ASP A 56 -22.58 -18.88 4.09
C ASP A 56 -23.62 -18.55 5.18
N ARG A 57 -24.59 -19.44 5.41
CA ARG A 57 -25.63 -19.25 6.44
C ARG A 57 -25.07 -18.93 7.84
N TRP A 58 -23.92 -19.52 8.19
CA TRP A 58 -23.24 -19.41 9.48
C TRP A 58 -22.15 -18.33 9.52
N LYS A 59 -22.08 -17.47 8.50
CA LYS A 59 -21.09 -16.38 8.36
C LYS A 59 -19.66 -16.89 8.09
N LYS A 60 -19.49 -18.13 7.63
CA LYS A 60 -18.21 -18.63 7.12
C LYS A 60 -17.98 -18.08 5.69
N PRO A 61 -16.74 -17.71 5.33
CA PRO A 61 -16.46 -17.09 4.04
C PRO A 61 -16.58 -18.08 2.87
N LEU A 62 -17.16 -17.61 1.77
CA LEU A 62 -17.25 -18.30 0.48
C LEU A 62 -16.51 -17.50 -0.60
N MET A 63 -16.32 -18.11 -1.78
CA MET A 63 -15.72 -17.42 -2.92
C MET A 63 -16.52 -16.14 -3.28
N PRO A 64 -15.85 -14.98 -3.41
CA PRO A 64 -16.50 -13.75 -3.87
C PRO A 64 -17.17 -13.94 -5.24
N CYS A 65 -18.26 -13.21 -5.48
CA CYS A 65 -19.00 -13.27 -6.74
C CYS A 65 -19.05 -11.92 -7.46
N SER A 66 -19.52 -11.91 -8.71
CA SER A 66 -19.78 -10.66 -9.43
C SER A 66 -21.01 -9.94 -8.88
N GLU A 67 -21.07 -8.62 -9.06
CA GLU A 67 -22.25 -7.81 -8.72
C GLU A 67 -23.53 -8.33 -9.35
N LYS A 68 -23.48 -8.77 -10.62
CA LYS A 68 -24.62 -9.38 -11.32
C LYS A 68 -25.15 -10.59 -10.55
N ARG A 69 -24.26 -11.48 -10.12
CA ARG A 69 -24.65 -12.67 -9.35
C ARG A 69 -25.18 -12.31 -7.97
N ALA A 70 -24.56 -11.33 -7.30
CA ALA A 70 -25.04 -10.84 -6.00
C ALA A 70 -26.46 -10.26 -6.10
N ARG A 71 -26.74 -9.46 -7.14
CA ARG A 71 -28.07 -8.90 -7.41
C ARG A 71 -29.10 -10.00 -7.62
N MET A 72 -28.82 -10.97 -8.50
CA MET A 72 -29.71 -12.11 -8.74
C MET A 72 -30.00 -12.91 -7.46
N LEU A 73 -28.99 -13.10 -6.59
CA LEU A 73 -29.17 -13.81 -5.30
C LEU A 73 -30.06 -13.03 -4.33
N LEU A 74 -29.93 -11.70 -4.29
CA LEU A 74 -30.75 -10.83 -3.45
C LEU A 74 -32.19 -10.76 -3.95
N GLU A 75 -32.40 -10.55 -5.26
CA GLU A 75 -33.72 -10.48 -5.90
C GLU A 75 -34.51 -11.78 -5.72
N ARG A 76 -33.83 -12.93 -5.82
CA ARG A 76 -34.42 -14.25 -5.60
C ARG A 76 -34.58 -14.62 -4.13
N GLY A 77 -34.27 -13.72 -3.20
CA GLY A 77 -34.38 -13.98 -1.76
C GLY A 77 -33.42 -15.05 -1.21
N ARG A 78 -32.41 -15.46 -1.98
CA ARG A 78 -31.39 -16.47 -1.59
C ARG A 78 -30.22 -15.89 -0.81
N ALA A 79 -30.12 -14.57 -0.75
CA ALA A 79 -29.14 -13.87 0.05
C ALA A 79 -29.76 -12.72 0.85
N ARG A 80 -29.04 -12.24 1.86
CA ARG A 80 -29.32 -11.02 2.61
C ARG A 80 -28.07 -10.15 2.65
N VAL A 81 -28.24 -8.83 2.67
CA VAL A 81 -27.12 -7.91 2.87
C VAL A 81 -26.56 -8.10 4.28
N HIS A 82 -25.26 -8.37 4.37
CA HIS A 82 -24.55 -8.54 5.63
C HIS A 82 -23.76 -7.28 6.02
N HIS A 83 -23.16 -6.62 5.03
CA HIS A 83 -22.31 -5.45 5.23
C HIS A 83 -22.31 -4.56 3.98
N MET A 84 -22.20 -3.24 4.16
CA MET A 84 -22.27 -2.31 3.04
C MET A 84 -20.92 -2.05 2.39
N VAL A 85 -19.85 -1.88 3.17
CA VAL A 85 -18.51 -1.55 2.62
C VAL A 85 -17.38 -2.22 3.38
N PRO A 86 -16.67 -3.20 2.78
CA PRO A 86 -16.94 -3.77 1.46
C PRO A 86 -18.31 -4.46 1.40
N PHE A 87 -18.95 -4.44 0.23
CA PHE A 87 -20.29 -5.01 0.07
C PHE A 87 -20.22 -6.53 0.26
N THR A 88 -20.98 -7.02 1.22
CA THR A 88 -20.97 -8.43 1.62
C THR A 88 -22.40 -8.93 1.73
N ILE A 89 -22.67 -10.06 1.10
CA ILE A 89 -23.94 -10.77 1.20
C ILE A 89 -23.78 -12.07 1.98
N ARG A 90 -24.85 -12.52 2.61
CA ARG A 90 -24.93 -13.80 3.30
C ARG A 90 -25.98 -14.68 2.62
N LEU A 91 -25.59 -15.87 2.18
CA LEU A 91 -26.52 -16.86 1.64
C LEU A 91 -27.39 -17.44 2.76
N VAL A 92 -28.63 -17.78 2.44
CA VAL A 92 -29.58 -18.36 3.42
C VAL A 92 -29.67 -19.87 3.32
N ASP A 93 -29.26 -20.43 2.18
CA ASP A 93 -29.54 -21.80 1.72
C ASP A 93 -28.28 -22.61 1.40
N ARG A 94 -27.09 -22.09 1.71
CA ARG A 94 -25.81 -22.75 1.42
C ARG A 94 -24.83 -22.66 2.58
N LEU A 95 -24.05 -23.73 2.74
CA LEU A 95 -22.96 -23.89 3.68
C LEU A 95 -21.62 -23.97 2.96
N VAL A 96 -20.54 -23.62 3.66
CA VAL A 96 -19.17 -23.76 3.13
C VAL A 96 -18.82 -25.21 2.80
N GLU A 97 -19.27 -26.17 3.61
CA GLU A 97 -19.04 -27.61 3.41
C GLU A 97 -19.63 -28.12 2.09
N ASN A 98 -20.67 -27.45 1.58
CA ASN A 98 -21.33 -27.77 0.31
C ASN A 98 -20.85 -26.88 -0.85
N SER A 99 -19.63 -26.35 -0.75
CA SER A 99 -19.09 -25.36 -1.68
C SER A 99 -17.62 -25.65 -2.00
N ALA A 100 -17.26 -25.54 -3.28
CA ALA A 100 -15.87 -25.58 -3.71
C ALA A 100 -15.20 -24.22 -3.51
N LEU A 101 -14.06 -24.21 -2.82
CA LEU A 101 -13.22 -23.03 -2.62
C LEU A 101 -11.96 -23.12 -3.48
N GLN A 102 -11.38 -21.98 -3.81
CA GLN A 102 -10.12 -21.88 -4.54
C GLN A 102 -9.09 -21.19 -3.63
N PRO A 103 -7.79 -21.44 -3.80
CA PRO A 103 -6.74 -20.75 -3.04
C PRO A 103 -6.83 -19.23 -3.24
N VAL A 104 -6.96 -18.50 -2.14
CA VAL A 104 -7.00 -17.03 -2.13
C VAL A 104 -5.86 -16.53 -1.27
N ARG A 105 -5.00 -15.69 -1.85
CA ARG A 105 -3.90 -15.05 -1.15
C ARG A 105 -4.21 -13.58 -0.93
N LEU A 106 -3.88 -13.06 0.25
CA LEU A 106 -3.90 -11.63 0.53
C LEU A 106 -2.47 -11.10 0.48
N LYS A 107 -2.18 -10.25 -0.49
CA LYS A 107 -0.87 -9.63 -0.67
C LYS A 107 -0.85 -8.21 -0.13
N LEU A 108 0.23 -7.86 0.57
CA LEU A 108 0.41 -6.59 1.27
C LEU A 108 1.69 -5.89 0.79
N ASP A 109 1.54 -4.62 0.41
CA ASP A 109 2.65 -3.68 0.20
C ASP A 109 2.59 -2.57 1.27
N PRO A 110 3.30 -2.72 2.41
CA PRO A 110 3.29 -1.73 3.48
C PRO A 110 4.11 -0.48 3.13
N GLY A 111 3.44 0.64 2.91
CA GLY A 111 4.07 1.96 2.75
C GLY A 111 3.99 2.84 4.01
N SER A 112 4.68 3.99 3.97
CA SER A 112 4.72 4.91 5.11
C SER A 112 3.40 5.67 5.30
N LYS A 113 2.75 6.06 4.19
CA LYS A 113 1.49 6.81 4.16
C LYS A 113 0.28 5.89 3.96
N ALA A 114 0.42 4.86 3.14
CA ALA A 114 -0.63 3.89 2.84
C ALA A 114 -0.05 2.48 2.71
N THR A 115 -0.87 1.46 2.96
CA THR A 115 -0.59 0.06 2.63
C THR A 115 -1.46 -0.35 1.45
N GLY A 116 -0.82 -0.85 0.39
CA GLY A 116 -1.51 -1.52 -0.71
C GLY A 116 -1.93 -2.92 -0.29
N LEU A 117 -3.17 -3.30 -0.61
CA LEU A 117 -3.70 -4.63 -0.35
C LEU A 117 -4.32 -5.17 -1.63
N ALA A 118 -3.96 -6.40 -2.00
CA ALA A 118 -4.55 -7.11 -3.13
C ALA A 118 -5.05 -8.47 -2.66
N LEU A 119 -6.36 -8.69 -2.80
CA LEU A 119 -6.95 -10.01 -2.63
C LEU A 119 -6.93 -10.71 -3.98
N VAL A 120 -6.17 -11.79 -4.09
CA VAL A 120 -5.96 -12.50 -5.36
C VAL A 120 -6.34 -13.97 -5.21
N ARG A 121 -6.88 -14.54 -6.28
CA ARG A 121 -7.01 -15.98 -6.41
C ARG A 121 -5.79 -16.50 -7.15
N GLU A 122 -5.16 -17.54 -6.61
CA GLU A 122 -3.98 -18.15 -7.21
C GLU A 122 -4.38 -19.34 -8.09
N LYS A 123 -3.73 -19.44 -9.25
CA LYS A 123 -3.79 -20.60 -10.12
C LYS A 123 -2.35 -20.95 -10.51
N GLU A 124 -1.89 -22.12 -10.09
CA GLU A 124 -0.61 -22.66 -10.50
C GLU A 124 -0.83 -23.63 -11.65
N THR A 125 0.01 -23.49 -12.68
CA THR A 125 0.06 -24.39 -13.84
C THR A 125 1.52 -24.74 -14.08
N VAL A 126 1.80 -25.99 -14.39
CA VAL A 126 3.16 -26.41 -14.76
C VAL A 126 3.28 -26.29 -16.28
N ASP A 127 4.32 -25.58 -16.74
CA ASP A 127 4.66 -25.60 -18.15
C ASP A 127 5.18 -26.99 -18.52
N VAL A 128 4.49 -27.66 -19.45
CA VAL A 128 4.79 -29.03 -19.86
C VAL A 128 6.17 -29.13 -20.54
N SER A 129 6.67 -28.02 -21.11
CA SER A 129 7.92 -27.99 -21.85
C SER A 129 9.14 -27.68 -20.98
N THR A 130 9.01 -26.80 -19.98
CA THR A 130 10.13 -26.38 -19.11
C THR A 130 10.07 -27.00 -17.71
N GLY A 131 8.93 -27.55 -17.31
CA GLY A 131 8.68 -28.02 -15.94
C GLY A 131 8.52 -26.88 -14.92
N GLU A 132 8.50 -25.62 -15.36
CA GLU A 132 8.41 -24.46 -14.48
C GLU A 132 6.97 -24.26 -13.97
N ILE A 133 6.86 -23.85 -12.70
CA ILE A 133 5.58 -23.52 -12.07
C ILE A 133 5.23 -22.07 -12.43
N ILE A 134 4.20 -21.91 -13.26
CA ILE A 134 3.63 -20.62 -13.62
C ILE A 134 2.50 -20.28 -12.65
N ARG A 135 2.69 -19.22 -11.87
CA ARG A 135 1.71 -18.68 -10.92
C ARG A 135 0.96 -17.50 -11.55
N THR A 136 -0.28 -17.78 -11.96
CA THR A 136 -1.23 -16.78 -12.46
C THR A 136 -2.13 -16.28 -11.34
N LEU A 137 -2.22 -14.96 -11.19
CA LEU A 137 -3.05 -14.31 -10.18
C LEU A 137 -4.27 -13.65 -10.82
N THR A 138 -5.47 -14.03 -10.41
CA THR A 138 -6.68 -13.27 -10.74
C THR A 138 -7.01 -12.32 -9.59
N VAL A 139 -6.98 -11.00 -9.83
CA VAL A 139 -7.32 -10.01 -8.80
C VAL A 139 -8.82 -10.04 -8.50
N LEU A 140 -9.16 -10.30 -7.23
CA LEU A 140 -10.54 -10.28 -6.74
C LEU A 140 -10.95 -8.90 -6.22
N MET A 141 -10.06 -8.23 -5.48
CA MET A 141 -10.30 -6.88 -4.98
C MET A 141 -8.99 -6.15 -4.71
N LEU A 142 -8.93 -4.87 -5.06
CA LEU A 142 -7.85 -3.96 -4.73
C LEU A 142 -8.28 -3.01 -3.62
N LEU A 143 -7.42 -2.80 -2.63
CA LEU A 143 -7.66 -1.88 -1.54
C LEU A 143 -6.41 -1.03 -1.27
N GLU A 144 -6.64 0.20 -0.86
CA GLU A 144 -5.58 1.11 -0.41
C GLU A 144 -5.91 1.61 0.99
N LEU A 145 -5.10 1.21 1.97
CA LEU A 145 -5.29 1.59 3.37
C LEU A 145 -4.44 2.82 3.71
N LYS A 146 -5.05 4.00 3.70
CA LYS A 146 -4.41 5.27 4.10
C LYS A 146 -4.29 5.35 5.61
N HIS A 147 -3.05 5.38 6.09
CA HIS A 147 -2.72 5.51 7.50
C HIS A 147 -2.88 6.94 8.00
N ARG A 148 -3.09 7.09 9.31
CA ARG A 148 -3.02 8.38 10.01
C ARG A 148 -1.79 8.51 10.92
N GLY A 149 -0.74 7.73 10.64
CA GLY A 149 0.49 7.70 11.45
C GLY A 149 1.17 9.07 11.56
N HIS A 150 1.20 9.84 10.47
CA HIS A 150 1.72 11.21 10.45
C HIS A 150 0.90 12.15 11.35
N ALA A 151 -0.43 12.11 11.24
CA ALA A 151 -1.31 12.91 12.11
C ALA A 151 -1.14 12.55 13.59
N ILE A 152 -0.94 11.27 13.92
CA ILE A 152 -0.65 10.83 15.30
C ILE A 152 0.70 11.38 15.77
N ARG A 153 1.74 11.28 14.95
CA ARG A 153 3.07 11.85 15.26
C ARG A 153 2.96 13.35 15.52
N ASP A 154 2.29 14.08 14.65
CA ASP A 154 2.17 15.54 14.75
C ASP A 154 1.39 15.93 16.01
N ALA A 155 0.30 15.21 16.32
CA ALA A 155 -0.44 15.41 17.57
C ALA A 155 0.41 15.11 18.83
N LEU A 156 1.28 14.09 18.78
CA LEU A 156 2.23 13.80 19.86
C LEU A 156 3.30 14.90 20.00
N THR A 157 3.79 15.44 18.88
CA THR A 157 4.72 16.56 18.85
C THR A 157 4.09 17.81 19.48
N SER A 158 2.88 18.17 19.08
CA SER A 158 2.13 19.28 19.68
C SER A 158 1.90 19.06 21.17
N ARG A 159 1.50 17.85 21.59
CA ARG A 159 1.36 17.49 23.01
C ARG A 159 2.67 17.66 23.77
N GLY A 160 3.79 17.28 23.16
CA GLY A 160 5.14 17.49 23.70
C GLY A 160 5.48 18.96 23.89
N ALA A 161 5.16 19.81 22.91
CA ALA A 161 5.36 21.27 22.97
C ALA A 161 4.51 21.92 24.08
N PHE A 162 3.22 21.57 24.20
CA PHE A 162 2.37 22.07 25.29
C PHE A 162 2.88 21.67 26.67
N ARG A 163 3.41 20.44 26.81
CA ARG A 163 4.05 20.01 28.06
C ARG A 163 5.32 20.80 28.35
N ARG A 164 6.15 21.09 27.34
CA ARG A 164 7.34 21.94 27.47
C ARG A 164 6.98 23.35 27.93
N ARG A 165 6.04 24.02 27.26
CA ARG A 165 5.56 25.35 27.66
C ARG A 165 5.04 25.38 29.10
N ARG A 166 4.21 24.41 29.49
CA ARG A 166 3.71 24.33 30.89
C ARG A 166 4.80 24.13 31.92
N ARG A 167 5.90 23.43 31.59
CA ARG A 167 7.06 23.32 32.48
C ARG A 167 7.85 24.62 32.54
N GLY A 168 8.08 25.27 31.40
CA GLY A 168 8.73 26.59 31.36
C GLY A 168 8.00 27.65 32.20
N ASN A 169 6.67 27.54 32.31
CA ASN A 169 5.85 28.43 33.14
C ASN A 169 5.72 28.00 34.61
N LEU A 170 6.18 26.80 34.99
CA LEU A 170 6.04 26.26 36.36
C LEU A 170 7.42 25.81 36.86
N ARG A 171 8.12 26.70 37.59
CA ARG A 171 9.50 26.51 38.10
C ARG A 171 9.71 25.17 38.85
N TYR A 172 8.68 24.63 39.50
CA TYR A 172 8.77 23.43 40.34
C TYR A 172 8.51 22.10 39.60
N ARG A 173 8.25 22.08 38.29
CA ARG A 173 7.84 20.85 37.59
C ARG A 173 9.01 20.13 36.89
N PRO A 174 9.67 19.14 37.50
CA PRO A 174 10.79 18.43 36.88
C PRO A 174 10.36 17.61 35.65
N ALA A 175 11.32 17.37 34.75
CA ALA A 175 11.11 16.47 33.63
C ALA A 175 11.12 15.01 34.11
N ARG A 176 10.05 14.27 33.81
CA ARG A 176 9.93 12.83 34.14
C ARG A 176 10.31 12.00 32.91
N PHE A 177 11.61 11.84 32.66
CA PHE A 177 12.10 10.99 31.58
C PHE A 177 12.05 9.51 31.98
N ASP A 178 12.40 9.20 33.23
CA ASP A 178 12.54 7.83 33.74
C ASP A 178 11.19 7.16 34.05
N ASN A 179 10.12 7.93 34.23
CA ASN A 179 8.75 7.38 34.40
C ASN A 179 8.13 6.85 33.08
N ARG A 180 8.92 6.67 32.03
CA ARG A 180 8.44 6.19 30.72
C ARG A 180 9.00 4.80 30.46
N THR A 181 8.41 3.80 31.10
CA THR A 181 8.69 2.41 30.78
C THR A 181 8.19 2.11 29.36
N LYS A 182 9.08 1.53 28.54
CA LYS A 182 8.75 0.99 27.22
C LYS A 182 8.95 -0.52 27.32
N PRO A 183 7.89 -1.33 27.24
CA PRO A 183 8.05 -2.78 27.25
C PRO A 183 8.85 -3.24 26.02
N GLU A 184 9.36 -4.46 26.07
CA GLU A 184 9.96 -5.10 24.91
C GLU A 184 8.97 -5.16 23.73
N GLY A 185 9.46 -4.93 22.52
CA GLY A 185 8.62 -4.83 21.32
C GLY A 185 7.77 -3.56 21.24
N TRP A 186 7.98 -2.57 22.10
CA TRP A 186 7.22 -1.32 22.06
C TRP A 186 7.47 -0.54 20.77
N LEU A 187 6.37 -0.24 20.05
CA LEU A 187 6.37 0.67 18.92
C LEU A 187 5.79 2.02 19.32
N ALA A 188 6.37 3.10 18.77
CA ALA A 188 5.79 4.43 18.90
C ALA A 188 4.34 4.44 18.38
N PRO A 189 3.39 5.20 18.97
CA PRO A 189 1.97 5.11 18.61
C PRO A 189 1.67 5.32 17.12
N SER A 190 2.46 6.15 16.42
CA SER A 190 2.35 6.34 14.97
C SER A 190 2.73 5.10 14.16
N LEU A 191 3.76 4.35 14.60
CA LEU A 191 4.22 3.10 14.01
C LEU A 191 3.29 1.94 14.38
N GLN A 192 2.91 1.84 15.65
CA GLN A 192 1.94 0.85 16.13
C GLN A 192 0.60 0.98 15.40
N HIS A 193 0.18 2.20 15.06
CA HIS A 193 -1.02 2.43 14.26
C HIS A 193 -0.93 1.78 12.89
N ARG A 194 0.24 1.84 12.21
CA ARG A 194 0.42 1.24 10.88
C ARG A 194 0.26 -0.28 10.96
N VAL A 195 0.99 -0.92 11.88
CA VAL A 195 0.90 -2.37 12.10
C VAL A 195 -0.54 -2.78 12.47
N GLY A 196 -1.12 -2.11 13.46
CA GLY A 196 -2.45 -2.46 13.97
C GLY A 196 -3.58 -2.21 12.96
N THR A 197 -3.49 -1.15 12.15
CA THR A 197 -4.52 -0.88 11.14
C THR A 197 -4.44 -1.86 9.97
N THR A 198 -3.24 -2.25 9.55
CA THR A 198 -3.04 -3.25 8.49
C THR A 198 -3.57 -4.61 8.95
N LEU A 199 -3.22 -5.06 10.16
CA LEU A 199 -3.74 -6.32 10.71
C LEU A 199 -5.26 -6.32 10.88
N ALA A 200 -5.83 -5.22 11.36
CA ALA A 200 -7.29 -5.11 11.47
C ALA A 200 -7.99 -5.29 10.11
N TRP A 201 -7.32 -4.96 9.00
CA TRP A 201 -7.83 -5.19 7.65
C TRP A 201 -7.57 -6.61 7.14
N VAL A 202 -6.43 -7.20 7.46
CA VAL A 202 -6.16 -8.63 7.22
C VAL A 202 -7.25 -9.48 7.87
N GLU A 203 -7.49 -9.29 9.18
CA GLU A 203 -8.53 -10.00 9.94
C GLU A 203 -9.96 -9.75 9.40
N ARG A 204 -10.22 -8.57 8.85
CA ARG A 204 -11.52 -8.27 8.20
C ARG A 204 -11.66 -9.04 6.91
N LEU A 205 -10.65 -9.03 6.06
CA LEU A 205 -10.67 -9.74 4.78
C LEU A 205 -10.74 -11.26 4.99
N MET A 206 -10.02 -11.80 5.97
CA MET A 206 -10.13 -13.22 6.36
C MET A 206 -11.54 -13.62 6.83
N ARG A 207 -12.31 -12.68 7.41
CA ARG A 207 -13.71 -12.93 7.78
C ARG A 207 -14.69 -12.88 6.61
N TRP A 208 -14.29 -12.31 5.47
CA TRP A 208 -15.16 -12.10 4.31
C TRP A 208 -14.75 -12.89 3.07
N ALA A 209 -13.52 -13.39 3.02
CA ALA A 209 -12.98 -14.20 1.95
C ALA A 209 -12.19 -15.40 2.51
N PRO A 210 -12.18 -16.54 1.78
CA PRO A 210 -11.50 -17.77 2.22
C PRO A 210 -9.99 -17.66 1.97
N VAL A 211 -9.32 -16.75 2.69
CA VAL A 211 -7.88 -16.51 2.56
C VAL A 211 -7.11 -17.70 3.11
N THR A 212 -6.26 -18.30 2.28
CA THR A 212 -5.43 -19.48 2.61
C THR A 212 -3.97 -19.12 2.85
N ALA A 213 -3.50 -17.98 2.36
CA ALA A 213 -2.12 -17.54 2.52
C ALA A 213 -1.97 -16.02 2.43
N LEU A 214 -0.80 -15.51 2.82
CA LEU A 214 -0.44 -14.10 2.83
C LEU A 214 0.88 -13.88 2.06
N SER A 215 1.06 -12.71 1.46
CA SER A 215 2.39 -12.23 1.05
C SER A 215 2.62 -10.83 1.59
N GLN A 216 3.82 -10.52 2.06
CA GLN A 216 4.18 -9.18 2.52
C GLN A 216 5.46 -8.69 1.86
N GLU A 217 5.44 -7.48 1.32
CA GLU A 217 6.69 -6.77 1.05
C GLU A 217 7.38 -6.46 2.39
N LEU A 218 8.56 -7.06 2.61
CA LEU A 218 9.32 -6.89 3.84
C LEU A 218 10.03 -5.53 3.85
N VAL A 219 10.51 -5.07 2.70
CA VAL A 219 11.35 -3.87 2.63
C VAL A 219 11.31 -3.23 1.25
N ARG A 220 11.04 -1.92 1.21
CA ARG A 220 11.27 -1.10 0.01
C ARG A 220 12.77 -0.96 -0.29
N PHE A 221 13.59 -0.84 0.76
CA PHE A 221 15.06 -0.82 0.74
C PHE A 221 15.65 -1.34 2.06
N ASP A 222 16.37 -2.46 2.06
CA ASP A 222 17.04 -2.96 3.27
C ASP A 222 18.40 -2.27 3.44
N THR A 223 18.42 -1.16 4.17
CA THR A 223 19.65 -0.39 4.40
C THR A 223 20.72 -1.15 5.17
N GLN A 224 20.36 -2.17 5.95
CA GLN A 224 21.33 -3.01 6.64
C GLN A 224 21.98 -4.01 5.68
N GLN A 225 21.18 -4.68 4.84
CA GLN A 225 21.71 -5.57 3.80
C GLN A 225 22.48 -4.80 2.71
N MET A 226 22.04 -3.60 2.32
CA MET A 226 22.79 -2.72 1.41
C MET A 226 24.11 -2.21 1.99
N GLN A 227 24.28 -2.24 3.32
CA GLN A 227 25.53 -1.85 3.98
C GLN A 227 26.50 -3.03 4.16
N ASN A 228 25.96 -4.24 4.37
CA ASN A 228 26.71 -5.48 4.58
C ASN A 228 26.07 -6.64 3.76
N PRO A 229 26.45 -6.82 2.49
CA PRO A 229 25.89 -7.85 1.61
C PRO A 229 26.18 -9.30 2.08
N GLU A 230 27.15 -9.48 2.99
CA GLU A 230 27.57 -10.79 3.52
C GLU A 230 26.64 -11.37 4.60
N ILE A 231 25.61 -10.63 5.03
CA ILE A 231 24.70 -11.03 6.12
C ILE A 231 23.47 -11.83 5.62
N SER A 232 23.29 -12.00 4.32
CA SER A 232 22.23 -12.86 3.76
C SER A 232 22.80 -14.15 3.17
N GLY A 233 22.09 -15.27 3.37
CA GLY A 233 22.46 -16.58 2.88
C GLY A 233 22.76 -16.60 1.38
N THR A 234 23.59 -17.56 0.98
CA THR A 234 24.26 -17.74 -0.32
C THR A 234 23.37 -17.72 -1.57
N GLU A 235 22.05 -17.61 -1.46
CA GLU A 235 21.12 -17.52 -2.60
C GLU A 235 20.81 -16.07 -3.03
N TYR A 236 21.15 -15.06 -2.23
CA TYR A 236 20.77 -13.66 -2.48
C TYR A 236 21.89 -12.80 -3.12
N GLN A 237 23.08 -13.37 -3.34
CA GLN A 237 24.31 -12.57 -3.52
C GLN A 237 24.72 -12.22 -4.97
N GLN A 238 24.03 -12.63 -6.04
CA GLN A 238 24.58 -12.44 -7.41
C GLN A 238 23.57 -12.07 -8.52
N GLY A 239 22.61 -11.17 -8.27
CA GLY A 239 21.57 -10.83 -9.27
C GLY A 239 21.50 -9.36 -9.68
N THR A 240 21.07 -9.10 -10.93
CA THR A 240 20.58 -7.81 -11.46
C THR A 240 19.63 -7.07 -10.51
N LEU A 241 18.91 -7.82 -9.66
CA LEU A 241 18.01 -7.32 -8.61
C LEU A 241 18.72 -6.50 -7.52
N LEU A 242 19.90 -6.90 -7.05
CA LEU A 242 20.61 -6.17 -5.99
C LEU A 242 21.08 -4.79 -6.47
N GLY A 243 21.66 -4.73 -7.69
CA GLY A 243 22.05 -3.46 -8.32
C GLY A 243 20.85 -2.54 -8.56
N TYR A 244 19.69 -3.12 -8.84
CA TYR A 244 18.44 -2.39 -9.01
C TYR A 244 17.95 -1.76 -7.70
N GLU A 245 18.02 -2.48 -6.57
CA GLU A 245 17.60 -1.97 -5.26
C GLU A 245 18.43 -0.78 -4.78
N VAL A 246 19.77 -0.85 -4.91
CA VAL A 246 20.67 0.25 -4.52
C VAL A 246 20.46 1.48 -5.40
N ARG A 247 20.36 1.28 -6.72
CA ARG A 247 20.10 2.37 -7.67
C ARG A 247 18.79 3.09 -7.35
N GLU A 248 17.72 2.35 -7.10
CA GLU A 248 16.43 2.93 -6.78
C GLU A 248 16.41 3.66 -5.44
N TYR A 249 17.10 3.11 -4.44
CA TYR A 249 17.27 3.81 -3.17
C TYR A 249 17.92 5.18 -3.39
N LEU A 250 19.01 5.22 -4.17
CA LEU A 250 19.75 6.44 -4.42
C LEU A 250 18.93 7.43 -5.26
N LEU A 251 18.24 6.98 -6.30
CA LEU A 251 17.34 7.82 -7.10
C LEU A 251 16.24 8.44 -6.24
N GLU A 252 15.63 7.69 -5.33
CA GLU A 252 14.62 8.22 -4.41
C GLU A 252 15.23 9.20 -3.40
N LYS A 253 16.39 8.86 -2.83
CA LYS A 253 17.09 9.69 -1.85
C LYS A 253 17.52 11.03 -2.41
N TRP A 254 17.93 11.06 -3.67
CA TRP A 254 18.50 12.23 -4.33
C TRP A 254 17.53 12.92 -5.29
N GLY A 255 16.25 12.52 -5.29
CA GLY A 255 15.21 13.25 -6.03
C GLY A 255 15.24 13.07 -7.55
N ARG A 256 15.90 12.02 -8.07
CA ARG A 256 16.03 11.75 -9.51
C ARG A 256 16.66 12.89 -10.33
N GLU A 257 17.47 13.72 -9.70
CA GLU A 257 18.29 14.75 -10.34
C GLU A 257 19.78 14.46 -10.12
N CYS A 258 20.63 15.01 -11.00
CA CYS A 258 22.07 14.97 -10.76
C CYS A 258 22.42 15.79 -9.51
N VAL A 259 23.06 15.15 -8.54
CA VAL A 259 23.37 15.77 -7.25
C VAL A 259 24.35 16.95 -7.38
N TYR A 260 25.16 16.97 -8.44
CA TYR A 260 26.21 17.96 -8.66
C TYR A 260 25.76 19.19 -9.46
N CYS A 261 24.98 19.01 -10.53
CA CYS A 261 24.50 20.11 -11.36
C CYS A 261 23.00 20.41 -11.19
N GLY A 262 22.18 19.42 -10.82
CA GLY A 262 20.72 19.55 -10.67
C GLY A 262 19.95 19.26 -11.95
N VAL A 263 20.59 18.71 -12.98
CA VAL A 263 19.89 18.33 -14.20
C VAL A 263 18.95 17.16 -13.93
N GLU A 264 17.73 17.26 -14.46
CA GLU A 264 16.70 16.23 -14.42
C GLU A 264 16.55 15.57 -15.79
N ASN A 265 15.82 14.44 -15.85
CA ASN A 265 15.43 13.76 -17.10
C ASN A 265 16.60 13.30 -17.99
N VAL A 266 17.78 13.08 -17.41
CA VAL A 266 18.94 12.45 -18.07
C VAL A 266 19.27 11.10 -17.43
N PRO A 267 19.95 10.20 -18.13
CA PRO A 267 20.51 9.00 -17.50
C PRO A 267 21.43 9.38 -16.34
N LEU A 268 21.11 8.88 -15.15
CA LEU A 268 21.93 9.06 -13.96
C LEU A 268 22.77 7.83 -13.68
N GLU A 269 24.01 8.03 -13.27
CA GLU A 269 24.97 7.02 -12.87
C GLU A 269 25.13 7.05 -11.34
N ILE A 270 25.53 5.91 -10.75
CA ILE A 270 25.89 5.86 -9.34
C ILE A 270 27.35 6.33 -9.22
N ASP A 271 27.60 7.30 -8.34
CA ASP A 271 28.95 7.81 -8.07
C ASP A 271 29.27 7.77 -6.58
N HIS A 272 30.55 7.65 -6.24
CA HIS A 272 31.07 7.66 -4.89
C HIS A 272 31.45 9.08 -4.46
N ILE A 273 30.83 9.57 -3.39
CA ILE A 273 31.09 10.88 -2.80
C ILE A 273 32.58 10.99 -2.41
N HIS A 274 33.08 10.00 -1.67
CA HIS A 274 34.50 9.74 -1.48
C HIS A 274 34.93 8.62 -2.45
N PRO A 275 35.81 8.87 -3.44
CA PRO A 275 36.17 7.92 -4.48
C PRO A 275 36.75 6.60 -3.95
N ARG A 276 36.39 5.47 -4.58
CA ARG A 276 36.92 4.13 -4.20
C ARG A 276 38.45 4.07 -4.21
N SER A 277 39.08 4.69 -5.22
CA SER A 277 40.55 4.76 -5.34
C SER A 277 41.24 5.51 -4.19
N LYS A 278 40.49 6.27 -3.38
CA LYS A 278 40.97 6.98 -2.18
C LYS A 278 40.44 6.36 -0.89
N GLY A 279 39.95 5.12 -0.92
CA GLY A 279 39.42 4.41 0.24
C GLY A 279 37.92 4.62 0.49
N GLY A 280 37.17 5.10 -0.50
CA GLY A 280 35.71 5.20 -0.46
C GLY A 280 35.00 3.86 -0.33
N SER A 281 34.08 3.75 0.63
CA SER A 281 33.26 2.53 0.80
C SER A 281 32.12 2.47 -0.22
N ASP A 282 31.66 1.27 -0.56
CA ASP A 282 30.42 1.03 -1.33
C ASP A 282 29.14 1.17 -0.50
N ARG A 283 29.25 1.68 0.74
CA ARG A 283 28.08 1.94 1.59
C ARG A 283 27.22 3.04 0.97
N VAL A 284 25.91 2.87 1.08
CA VAL A 284 24.88 3.82 0.64
C VAL A 284 25.05 5.25 1.20
N SER A 285 25.74 5.41 2.33
CA SER A 285 26.10 6.73 2.90
C SER A 285 27.22 7.44 2.13
N ASN A 286 27.93 6.75 1.26
CA ASN A 286 29.00 7.26 0.40
C ASN A 286 28.60 7.25 -1.09
N LEU A 287 27.38 6.81 -1.43
CA LEU A 287 26.91 6.75 -2.81
C LEU A 287 25.93 7.89 -3.11
N THR A 288 25.99 8.38 -4.35
CA THR A 288 25.13 9.42 -4.90
C THR A 288 24.72 9.10 -6.34
N VAL A 289 23.87 9.94 -6.93
CA VAL A 289 23.56 9.91 -8.37
C VAL A 289 24.06 11.15 -9.08
N SER A 290 24.60 10.98 -10.29
CA SER A 290 25.18 12.05 -11.10
C SER A 290 24.85 11.84 -12.58
N CYS A 291 24.81 12.91 -13.38
CA CYS A 291 24.79 12.77 -14.83
C CYS A 291 26.18 12.34 -15.32
N HIS A 292 26.24 11.75 -16.51
CA HIS A 292 27.48 11.27 -17.12
C HIS A 292 28.59 12.34 -17.10
N ASP A 293 28.30 13.56 -17.56
CA ASP A 293 29.29 14.65 -17.64
C ASP A 293 29.87 15.01 -16.27
N CYS A 294 29.03 15.10 -15.24
CA CYS A 294 29.50 15.43 -13.90
C CYS A 294 30.26 14.28 -13.27
N ASN A 295 29.87 13.03 -13.54
CA ASN A 295 30.57 11.85 -13.04
C ASN A 295 31.99 11.78 -13.62
N GLN A 296 32.11 11.97 -14.95
CA GLN A 296 33.39 12.01 -15.65
C GLN A 296 34.26 13.19 -15.19
N ALA A 297 33.68 14.39 -15.07
CA ALA A 297 34.41 15.57 -14.63
C ALA A 297 34.90 15.47 -13.18
N LYS A 298 34.13 14.81 -12.29
CA LYS A 298 34.56 14.56 -10.92
C LYS A 298 35.68 13.52 -10.87
N SER A 299 35.57 12.44 -11.64
CA SER A 299 36.58 11.36 -11.68
C SER A 299 36.94 10.90 -10.25
N ASN A 300 38.24 10.84 -9.92
CA ASN A 300 38.76 10.46 -8.60
C ASN A 300 38.88 11.62 -7.59
N MET A 301 38.21 12.75 -7.83
CA MET A 301 38.18 13.86 -6.88
C MET A 301 37.12 13.63 -5.79
N PRO A 302 37.45 13.88 -4.50
CA PRO A 302 36.45 13.98 -3.44
C PRO A 302 35.44 15.09 -3.73
N VAL A 303 34.21 14.94 -3.26
CA VAL A 303 33.12 15.91 -3.52
C VAL A 303 33.48 17.33 -3.07
N GLU A 304 34.25 17.46 -1.99
CA GLU A 304 34.73 18.74 -1.44
C GLU A 304 35.65 19.47 -2.42
N GLN A 305 36.50 18.72 -3.12
CA GLN A 305 37.42 19.27 -4.12
C GLN A 305 36.69 19.60 -5.42
N PHE A 306 35.83 18.70 -5.90
CA PHE A 306 35.07 18.90 -7.13
C PHE A 306 34.12 20.10 -7.07
N LEU A 307 33.49 20.32 -5.91
CA LEU A 307 32.56 21.42 -5.68
C LEU A 307 33.16 22.52 -4.78
N ALA A 308 34.48 22.74 -4.83
CA ALA A 308 35.16 23.75 -4.00
C ALA A 308 34.55 25.15 -4.13
N LYS A 309 34.07 25.51 -5.34
CA LYS A 309 33.39 26.79 -5.62
C LYS A 309 31.92 26.85 -5.15
N ARG A 310 31.37 25.76 -4.60
CA ARG A 310 29.96 25.63 -4.17
C ARG A 310 29.86 24.94 -2.79
N PRO A 311 30.42 25.53 -1.71
CA PRO A 311 30.52 24.89 -0.39
C PRO A 311 29.15 24.59 0.25
N GLU A 312 28.13 25.43 0.00
CA GLU A 312 26.77 25.17 0.48
C GLU A 312 26.16 23.90 -0.14
N ARG A 313 26.48 23.60 -1.42
CA ARG A 313 26.05 22.37 -2.08
C ARG A 313 26.73 21.15 -1.48
N VAL A 314 28.03 21.23 -1.19
CA VAL A 314 28.78 20.17 -0.48
C VAL A 314 28.16 19.87 0.88
N ARG A 315 27.88 20.91 1.69
CA ARG A 315 27.21 20.74 3.00
C ARG A 315 25.87 20.03 2.87
N LYS A 316 25.05 20.42 1.89
CA LYS A 316 23.75 19.77 1.61
C LYS A 316 23.94 18.29 1.23
N ILE A 317 24.90 17.98 0.35
CA ILE A 317 25.21 16.61 -0.07
C ILE A 317 25.64 15.77 1.13
N LEU A 318 26.61 16.21 1.92
CA LEU A 318 27.11 15.45 3.07
C LEU A 318 26.03 15.24 4.14
N ALA A 319 25.19 16.25 4.38
CA ALA A 319 24.06 16.14 5.30
C ALA A 319 23.00 15.13 4.79
N GLN A 320 22.65 15.19 3.50
CA GLN A 320 21.66 14.31 2.88
C GLN A 320 22.17 12.87 2.74
N ALA A 321 23.47 12.69 2.47
CA ALA A 321 24.12 11.38 2.40
C ALA A 321 23.99 10.62 3.74
N LYS A 322 24.04 11.33 4.87
CA LYS A 322 23.84 10.76 6.21
C LYS A 322 22.37 10.65 6.63
N ALA A 323 21.47 11.35 5.95
CA ALA A 323 20.06 11.36 6.31
C ALA A 323 19.36 10.05 5.88
N PRO A 324 18.63 9.37 6.78
CA PRO A 324 17.81 8.23 6.39
C PRO A 324 16.55 8.72 5.65
N LEU A 325 16.09 7.94 4.67
CA LEU A 325 14.78 8.11 4.07
C LEU A 325 13.70 7.93 5.15
N ARG A 326 13.09 9.03 5.64
CA ARG A 326 12.14 9.01 6.76
C ARG A 326 10.98 8.05 6.54
N ASP A 327 10.48 7.99 5.31
CA ASP A 327 9.39 7.09 4.93
C ASP A 327 9.82 5.63 4.94
N ALA A 328 10.98 5.32 4.35
CA ALA A 328 11.56 3.97 4.38
C ALA A 328 11.91 3.53 5.81
N ALA A 329 12.51 4.40 6.62
CA ALA A 329 12.84 4.13 8.01
C ALA A 329 11.59 3.73 8.82
N ALA A 330 10.47 4.38 8.55
CA ALA A 330 9.24 4.12 9.26
C ALA A 330 8.53 2.82 8.80
N VAL A 331 8.75 2.35 7.56
CA VAL A 331 8.35 1.01 7.10
C VAL A 331 9.30 -0.05 7.66
N ASN A 332 10.61 0.17 7.57
CA ASN A 332 11.65 -0.72 8.07
C ASN A 332 11.53 -0.97 9.57
N SER A 333 11.17 0.07 10.36
CA SER A 333 10.95 -0.05 11.80
C SER A 333 9.73 -0.91 12.17
N THR A 334 8.80 -1.12 11.24
CA THR A 334 7.57 -1.90 11.47
C THR A 334 7.55 -3.25 10.78
N ARG A 335 8.50 -3.54 9.87
CA ARG A 335 8.47 -4.71 8.99
C ARG A 335 8.35 -6.03 9.74
N TRP A 336 9.21 -6.23 10.74
CA TRP A 336 9.27 -7.47 11.52
C TRP A 336 8.09 -7.58 12.48
N ALA A 337 7.68 -6.46 13.09
CA ALA A 337 6.51 -6.44 13.94
C ALA A 337 5.22 -6.77 13.17
N LEU A 338 5.11 -6.35 11.90
CA LEU A 338 4.00 -6.74 11.02
C LEU A 338 4.14 -8.22 10.63
N PHE A 339 5.30 -8.64 10.13
CA PHE A 339 5.55 -10.01 9.68
C PHE A 339 5.26 -11.05 10.76
N GLN A 340 5.76 -10.84 11.98
CA GLN A 340 5.51 -11.75 13.10
C GLN A 340 4.03 -11.84 13.46
N ARG A 341 3.30 -10.71 13.38
CA ARG A 341 1.85 -10.71 13.62
C ARG A 341 1.06 -11.34 12.47
N LEU A 342 1.55 -11.28 11.22
CA LEU A 342 0.97 -12.03 10.12
C LEU A 342 1.22 -13.53 10.30
N LYS A 343 2.43 -13.96 10.69
CA LYS A 343 2.72 -15.36 11.02
C LYS A 343 1.83 -15.88 12.16
N ALA A 344 1.52 -15.05 13.15
CA ALA A 344 0.61 -15.39 14.24
C ALA A 344 -0.85 -15.65 13.79
N THR A 345 -1.23 -15.36 12.54
CA THR A 345 -2.53 -15.75 11.99
C THR A 345 -2.65 -17.26 11.71
N GLY A 346 -1.52 -17.98 11.69
CA GLY A 346 -1.44 -19.40 11.33
C GLY A 346 -1.46 -19.67 9.82
N LEU A 347 -1.55 -18.64 8.97
CA LEU A 347 -1.45 -18.79 7.52
C LEU A 347 0.01 -18.86 7.05
N ASP A 348 0.23 -19.45 5.88
CA ASP A 348 1.50 -19.29 5.17
C ASP A 348 1.74 -17.81 4.86
N VAL A 349 2.97 -17.35 5.06
CA VAL A 349 3.36 -15.94 4.82
C VAL A 349 4.64 -15.94 4.00
N GLU A 350 4.48 -15.60 2.73
CA GLU A 350 5.56 -15.32 1.80
C GLU A 350 6.07 -13.89 2.02
N SER A 351 7.38 -13.68 1.87
CA SER A 351 7.96 -12.35 1.90
C SER A 351 8.72 -12.03 0.63
N ALA A 352 8.65 -10.77 0.18
CA ALA A 352 9.39 -10.30 -0.99
C ALA A 352 10.07 -8.95 -0.72
N SER A 353 11.08 -8.62 -1.54
CA SER A 353 11.71 -7.32 -1.55
C SER A 353 10.98 -6.34 -2.49
N GLY A 354 11.11 -5.04 -2.22
CA GLY A 354 10.60 -4.00 -3.11
C GLY A 354 11.26 -4.02 -4.49
N GLY A 355 12.50 -4.54 -4.61
CA GLY A 355 13.16 -4.81 -5.88
C GLY A 355 12.39 -5.84 -6.71
N ARG A 356 11.97 -6.95 -6.10
CA ARG A 356 11.14 -7.98 -6.75
C ARG A 356 9.76 -7.43 -7.14
N THR A 357 9.08 -6.70 -6.26
CA THR A 357 7.78 -6.05 -6.56
C THR A 357 7.91 -5.15 -7.78
N LYS A 358 8.96 -4.32 -7.82
CA LYS A 358 9.21 -3.40 -8.92
C LYS A 358 9.55 -4.16 -10.22
N TRP A 359 10.38 -5.20 -10.15
CA TRP A 359 10.71 -6.04 -11.31
C TRP A 359 9.45 -6.69 -11.90
N ASN A 360 8.62 -7.35 -11.09
CA ASN A 360 7.34 -7.93 -11.52
C ASN A 360 6.46 -6.89 -12.20
N ARG A 361 6.33 -5.70 -11.60
CA ARG A 361 5.53 -4.62 -12.17
C ARG A 361 6.02 -4.17 -13.55
N HIS A 362 7.34 -4.07 -13.75
CA HIS A 362 7.91 -3.70 -15.05
C HIS A 362 7.78 -4.81 -16.10
N GLN A 363 7.99 -6.07 -15.72
CA GLN A 363 7.83 -7.22 -16.62
C GLN A 363 6.39 -7.38 -17.11
N LEU A 364 5.41 -7.10 -16.25
CA LEU A 364 3.98 -7.25 -16.53
C LEU A 364 3.31 -5.99 -17.10
N ASP A 365 4.07 -4.92 -17.37
CA ASP A 365 3.57 -3.61 -17.80
C ASP A 365 2.42 -3.05 -16.93
N ILE A 366 2.55 -3.22 -15.61
CA ILE A 366 1.55 -2.76 -14.64
C ILE A 366 1.91 -1.33 -14.18
N PRO A 367 0.96 -0.38 -14.16
CA PRO A 367 1.24 0.96 -13.69
C PRO A 367 1.53 0.98 -12.18
N LYS A 368 2.39 1.91 -11.76
CA LYS A 368 2.71 2.11 -10.34
C LYS A 368 1.52 2.70 -9.60
N GLU A 369 0.96 1.92 -8.69
CA GLU A 369 -0.07 2.29 -7.72
C GLU A 369 0.10 1.39 -6.49
N HIS A 370 -0.13 1.89 -5.27
CA HIS A 370 0.13 1.11 -4.04
C HIS A 370 -0.57 -0.26 -4.02
N CYS A 371 -1.84 -0.31 -4.42
CA CYS A 371 -2.59 -1.57 -4.45
C CYS A 371 -2.09 -2.55 -5.54
N LEU A 372 -1.56 -2.03 -6.65
CA LEU A 372 -1.01 -2.84 -7.74
C LEU A 372 0.41 -3.31 -7.42
N ASP A 373 1.21 -2.48 -6.73
CA ASP A 373 2.47 -2.90 -6.11
C ASP A 373 2.18 -4.07 -5.15
N GLY A 374 1.12 -3.98 -4.33
CA GLY A 374 0.62 -5.09 -3.51
C GLY A 374 0.31 -6.38 -4.29
N ALA A 375 -0.30 -6.29 -5.47
CA ALA A 375 -0.55 -7.46 -6.33
C ALA A 375 0.74 -8.08 -6.90
N CYS A 376 1.78 -7.27 -7.08
CA CYS A 376 3.09 -7.66 -7.60
C CYS A 376 4.05 -8.22 -6.52
N VAL A 377 3.66 -8.27 -5.24
CA VAL A 377 4.51 -8.81 -4.16
C VAL A 377 4.67 -10.33 -4.31
N GLY A 378 5.88 -10.85 -4.16
CA GLY A 378 6.16 -12.30 -4.17
C GLY A 378 6.46 -12.87 -5.55
N HIS A 379 6.31 -14.18 -5.71
CA HIS A 379 6.36 -14.83 -7.03
C HIS A 379 5.07 -14.59 -7.80
N VAL A 380 5.21 -13.98 -8.98
CA VAL A 380 4.11 -13.63 -9.90
C VAL A 380 4.59 -13.75 -11.34
N ASP A 381 3.94 -14.59 -12.14
CA ASP A 381 4.26 -14.73 -13.58
C ASP A 381 3.21 -14.08 -14.47
N ALA A 382 1.96 -13.98 -14.01
CA ALA A 382 0.89 -13.26 -14.71
C ALA A 382 -0.14 -12.69 -13.74
N ILE A 383 -0.71 -11.52 -14.07
CA ILE A 383 -1.81 -10.90 -13.32
C ILE A 383 -2.99 -10.58 -14.25
N GLU A 384 -4.15 -11.12 -13.91
CA GLU A 384 -5.42 -10.87 -14.59
C GLU A 384 -6.34 -9.95 -13.78
N ARG A 385 -7.21 -9.20 -14.48
CA ARG A 385 -8.27 -8.37 -13.88
C ARG A 385 -7.77 -7.30 -12.90
N TRP A 386 -6.53 -6.83 -13.05
CA TRP A 386 -6.00 -5.74 -12.23
C TRP A 386 -6.65 -4.38 -12.55
N GLN A 387 -7.20 -4.20 -13.76
CA GLN A 387 -7.94 -3.01 -14.17
C GLN A 387 -9.35 -2.95 -13.55
N GLN A 388 -9.44 -2.77 -12.24
CA GLN A 388 -10.70 -2.68 -11.51
C GLN A 388 -10.69 -1.51 -10.51
N PRO A 389 -11.86 -1.05 -10.03
CA PRO A 389 -11.93 -0.02 -9.00
C PRO A 389 -11.18 -0.42 -7.71
N VAL A 390 -10.55 0.55 -7.07
CA VAL A 390 -9.79 0.39 -5.82
C VAL A 390 -10.63 0.90 -4.66
N LEU A 391 -10.75 0.10 -3.60
CA LEU A 391 -11.36 0.55 -2.35
C LEU A 391 -10.36 1.37 -1.54
N SER A 392 -10.45 2.70 -1.62
CA SER A 392 -9.68 3.60 -0.76
C SER A 392 -10.28 3.62 0.64
N ILE A 393 -9.48 3.20 1.61
CA ILE A 393 -9.82 3.09 3.03
C ILE A 393 -8.98 4.10 3.79
N LYS A 394 -9.62 5.13 4.36
CA LYS A 394 -8.93 6.13 5.18
C LYS A 394 -9.13 5.85 6.67
N ALA A 395 -8.05 5.62 7.41
CA ALA A 395 -8.13 5.51 8.86
C ALA A 395 -8.49 6.88 9.49
N THR A 396 -9.71 7.00 10.03
CA THR A 396 -10.21 8.23 10.67
C THR A 396 -10.17 8.14 12.19
N GLY A 397 -10.25 6.92 12.74
CA GLY A 397 -10.31 6.64 14.17
C GLY A 397 -11.72 6.76 14.76
N ARG A 398 -11.87 6.41 16.04
CA ARG A 398 -13.16 6.29 16.75
C ARG A 398 -13.44 7.50 17.66
N GLY A 399 -13.35 8.70 17.06
CA GLY A 399 -13.57 9.98 17.73
C GLY A 399 -12.31 10.62 18.34
N SER A 400 -12.51 11.64 19.17
CA SER A 400 -11.47 12.44 19.81
C SER A 400 -11.37 12.12 21.31
N TYR A 401 -10.14 12.05 21.83
CA TYR A 401 -9.86 12.06 23.27
C TYR A 401 -9.77 13.49 23.83
N GLN A 402 -9.45 14.46 22.98
CA GLN A 402 -9.43 15.87 23.35
C GLN A 402 -10.87 16.38 23.40
N ARG A 403 -11.34 16.68 24.61
CA ARG A 403 -12.70 17.18 24.85
C ARG A 403 -12.80 18.68 24.65
N THR A 404 -11.78 19.45 25.00
CA THR A 404 -11.76 20.91 24.81
C THR A 404 -11.17 21.24 23.46
N ARG A 405 -11.98 21.82 22.57
CA ARG A 405 -11.48 22.38 21.31
C ARG A 405 -10.84 23.72 21.55
N LEU A 406 -9.78 23.99 20.81
CA LEU A 406 -9.06 25.24 20.86
C LEU A 406 -9.22 26.00 19.53
N THR A 407 -9.13 27.32 19.59
CA THR A 407 -8.90 28.18 18.42
C THR A 407 -7.47 27.96 17.88
N LYS A 408 -7.16 28.54 16.72
CA LYS A 408 -5.78 28.53 16.17
C LYS A 408 -4.75 29.15 17.12
N TYR A 409 -5.20 30.03 18.04
CA TYR A 409 -4.36 30.68 19.06
C TYR A 409 -4.32 29.91 20.39
N GLY A 410 -5.02 28.78 20.51
CA GLY A 410 -4.99 27.94 21.72
C GLY A 410 -6.04 28.28 22.77
N PHE A 411 -7.00 29.17 22.50
CA PHE A 411 -8.10 29.49 23.43
C PHE A 411 -9.25 28.47 23.32
N PRO A 412 -9.91 28.06 24.43
CA PRO A 412 -11.07 27.18 24.38
C PRO A 412 -12.20 27.75 23.50
N ARG A 413 -12.71 26.93 22.57
CA ARG A 413 -13.83 27.28 21.67
C ARG A 413 -15.10 26.46 21.96
N GLY A 414 -14.96 25.32 22.63
CA GLY A 414 -16.11 24.47 22.98
C GLY A 414 -15.70 23.10 23.50
N TYR A 415 -16.67 22.42 24.10
CA TYR A 415 -16.47 21.14 24.76
C TYR A 415 -17.22 20.01 24.03
N LEU A 416 -16.54 18.89 23.83
CA LEU A 416 -17.17 17.65 23.40
C LEU A 416 -17.86 16.97 24.57
N THR A 417 -19.03 16.40 24.27
CA THR A 417 -19.81 15.58 25.20
C THR A 417 -18.99 14.41 25.75
N ARG A 418 -19.30 13.98 26.98
CA ARG A 418 -18.71 12.76 27.57
C ARG A 418 -19.21 11.53 26.84
N SER A 419 -20.51 11.46 26.55
CA SER A 419 -21.11 10.40 25.75
C SER A 419 -20.78 10.60 24.26
N LYS A 420 -20.39 9.50 23.62
CA LYS A 420 -20.19 9.40 22.16
C LYS A 420 -21.44 8.86 21.44
N SER A 421 -22.51 8.60 22.17
CA SER A 421 -23.78 8.09 21.66
C SER A 421 -24.94 9.00 22.05
N ALA A 422 -25.94 9.07 21.18
CA ALA A 422 -27.22 9.73 21.44
C ALA A 422 -28.31 9.00 20.67
N PHE A 423 -29.46 8.74 21.33
CA PHE A 423 -30.63 8.08 20.72
C PHE A 423 -30.32 6.75 20.02
N GLY A 424 -29.34 5.99 20.53
CA GLY A 424 -28.91 4.71 19.94
C GLY A 424 -27.92 4.83 18.75
N PHE A 425 -27.50 6.04 18.38
CA PHE A 425 -26.56 6.31 17.27
C PHE A 425 -25.21 6.83 17.78
N HIS A 426 -24.17 6.62 16.99
CA HIS A 426 -22.83 7.18 17.19
C HIS A 426 -22.40 8.04 15.99
N THR A 427 -21.58 9.05 16.22
CA THR A 427 -20.99 9.82 15.11
C THR A 427 -20.16 8.89 14.22
N GLY A 428 -20.47 8.89 12.92
CA GLY A 428 -19.87 8.05 11.91
C GLY A 428 -20.71 6.84 11.53
N ASP A 429 -21.82 6.56 12.23
CA ASP A 429 -22.75 5.49 11.83
C ASP A 429 -23.33 5.81 10.45
N MET A 430 -23.45 4.79 9.60
CA MET A 430 -24.14 4.88 8.32
C MET A 430 -25.64 4.75 8.58
N VAL A 431 -26.42 5.74 8.14
CA VAL A 431 -27.87 5.77 8.33
C VAL A 431 -28.58 6.02 7.01
N LYS A 432 -29.77 5.43 6.87
CA LYS A 432 -30.77 5.80 5.88
C LYS A 432 -31.81 6.65 6.59
N ALA A 433 -31.98 7.90 6.18
CA ALA A 433 -33.02 8.78 6.71
C ALA A 433 -34.11 9.02 5.66
N VAL A 434 -35.37 8.79 6.02
CA VAL A 434 -36.52 9.00 5.14
C VAL A 434 -37.39 10.10 5.74
N VAL A 435 -37.44 11.25 5.07
CA VAL A 435 -38.21 12.41 5.51
C VAL A 435 -39.36 12.62 4.53
N THR A 436 -40.60 12.58 5.03
CA THR A 436 -41.81 12.60 4.19
C THR A 436 -42.39 14.00 3.96
N LYS A 437 -42.12 14.96 4.85
CA LYS A 437 -42.65 16.34 4.77
C LYS A 437 -41.60 17.39 5.11
N GLY A 438 -41.80 18.61 4.60
CA GLY A 438 -40.98 19.80 4.89
C GLY A 438 -39.77 19.98 3.98
N LYS A 439 -38.97 21.02 4.24
CA LYS A 439 -37.84 21.46 3.39
C LYS A 439 -36.76 20.40 3.13
N LYS A 440 -36.69 19.34 3.94
CA LYS A 440 -35.70 18.25 3.85
C LYS A 440 -36.32 16.93 3.40
N SER A 441 -37.51 16.96 2.79
CA SER A 441 -38.17 15.77 2.26
C SER A 441 -37.25 15.04 1.27
N GLY A 442 -37.27 13.71 1.35
CA GLY A 442 -36.40 12.85 0.56
C GLY A 442 -35.77 11.72 1.37
N THR A 443 -35.06 10.86 0.65
CA THR A 443 -34.26 9.77 1.23
C THR A 443 -32.79 10.14 1.21
N TRP A 444 -32.15 10.08 2.38
CA TRP A 444 -30.76 10.44 2.58
C TRP A 444 -30.00 9.20 3.04
N LEU A 445 -28.91 8.86 2.37
CA LEU A 445 -28.02 7.78 2.78
C LEU A 445 -26.64 8.37 3.05
N GLY A 446 -26.12 8.23 4.27
CA GLY A 446 -24.85 8.83 4.61
C GLY A 446 -24.44 8.63 6.07
N ARG A 447 -23.29 9.21 6.43
CA ARG A 447 -22.78 9.14 7.79
C ARG A 447 -23.37 10.22 8.67
N VAL A 448 -23.72 9.83 9.88
CA VAL A 448 -24.35 10.72 10.85
C VAL A 448 -23.32 11.42 11.73
N ALA A 449 -23.51 12.72 11.96
CA ALA A 449 -22.91 13.46 13.08
C ALA A 449 -24.00 13.66 14.13
N ILE A 450 -23.89 12.94 15.25
CA ILE A 450 -24.91 12.98 16.28
C ILE A 450 -24.86 14.29 17.06
N ARG A 451 -26.01 14.68 17.61
CA ARG A 451 -26.16 15.82 18.51
C ARG A 451 -27.04 15.40 19.69
N ALA A 452 -26.78 15.99 20.86
CA ALA A 452 -27.59 15.76 22.05
C ALA A 452 -29.06 16.19 21.83
N SER A 453 -29.32 17.14 20.93
CA SER A 453 -30.68 17.58 20.57
C SER A 453 -31.49 16.58 19.75
N GLY A 454 -30.92 15.44 19.34
CA GLY A 454 -31.62 14.45 18.50
C GLY A 454 -31.74 14.83 17.01
N SER A 455 -31.34 16.04 16.64
CA SER A 455 -31.27 16.49 15.24
C SER A 455 -29.87 16.28 14.66
N PHE A 456 -29.71 15.29 13.78
CA PHE A 456 -28.41 14.84 13.30
C PHE A 456 -28.03 15.40 11.94
N ASN A 457 -26.76 15.77 11.77
CA ASN A 457 -26.25 16.11 10.43
C ASN A 457 -25.94 14.83 9.66
N ILE A 458 -26.39 14.72 8.42
CA ILE A 458 -26.08 13.58 7.55
C ILE A 458 -25.14 14.06 6.44
N GLN A 459 -23.97 13.46 6.39
CA GLN A 459 -22.98 13.68 5.35
C GLN A 459 -23.23 12.64 4.24
N THR A 460 -23.74 13.11 3.11
CA THR A 460 -24.06 12.27 1.95
C THR A 460 -23.03 12.43 0.87
N ALA A 461 -22.85 11.38 0.09
CA ALA A 461 -21.97 11.39 -1.06
C ALA A 461 -22.56 12.28 -2.18
N VAL A 462 -23.88 12.19 -2.39
CA VAL A 462 -24.61 12.90 -3.43
C VAL A 462 -25.68 13.79 -2.76
N CYS A 463 -25.82 15.03 -3.22
CA CYS A 463 -27.03 15.82 -2.98
C CYS A 463 -27.47 16.48 -4.30
N LYS A 464 -28.77 16.70 -4.48
CA LYS A 464 -29.35 17.42 -5.63
C LYS A 464 -28.94 18.91 -5.69
N THR A 465 -28.24 19.43 -4.68
CA THR A 465 -27.94 20.87 -4.48
C THR A 465 -26.44 21.17 -4.32
N GLY A 466 -25.57 20.35 -4.89
CA GLY A 466 -24.15 20.69 -5.11
C GLY A 466 -23.20 20.56 -3.92
N ASN A 467 -23.67 20.50 -2.66
CA ASN A 467 -22.82 20.29 -1.48
C ASN A 467 -23.31 19.14 -0.58
N GLY A 468 -22.55 18.04 -0.53
CA GLY A 468 -22.84 16.76 0.15
C GLY A 468 -22.92 16.79 1.69
N LEU A 469 -23.64 17.76 2.25
CA LEU A 469 -23.94 17.84 3.67
C LEU A 469 -25.32 18.46 3.87
N VAL A 470 -26.26 17.68 4.43
CA VAL A 470 -27.55 18.23 4.87
C VAL A 470 -27.31 18.98 6.18
N GLN A 471 -27.02 20.28 6.09
CA GLN A 471 -26.88 21.16 7.24
C GLN A 471 -28.26 21.55 7.80
N GLY A 472 -28.39 21.53 9.13
CA GLY A 472 -29.61 21.90 9.86
C GLY A 472 -30.31 20.73 10.56
N GLY A 473 -29.75 19.52 10.53
CA GLY A 473 -30.21 18.36 11.33
C GLY A 473 -31.47 17.65 10.79
N ILE A 474 -31.43 16.32 10.66
CA ILE A 474 -32.59 15.45 10.48
C ILE A 474 -32.84 14.75 11.83
N HIS A 475 -34.08 14.79 12.32
CA HIS A 475 -34.42 14.20 13.62
C HIS A 475 -34.18 12.68 13.60
N HIS A 476 -33.61 12.13 14.68
CA HIS A 476 -33.19 10.73 14.77
C HIS A 476 -34.31 9.72 14.46
N ARG A 477 -35.58 10.09 14.73
CA ARG A 477 -36.76 9.26 14.41
C ARG A 477 -36.90 8.90 12.92
N PHE A 478 -36.34 9.74 12.05
CA PHE A 478 -36.35 9.50 10.61
C PHE A 478 -35.16 8.65 10.16
N CYS A 479 -34.20 8.38 11.04
CA CYS A 479 -32.96 7.66 10.73
C CYS A 479 -33.10 6.18 11.09
N THR A 480 -32.74 5.32 10.15
CA THR A 480 -32.54 3.89 10.37
C THR A 480 -31.05 3.57 10.28
N LEU A 481 -30.52 2.87 11.28
CA LEU A 481 -29.13 2.43 11.28
C LEU A 481 -28.91 1.37 10.19
N ILE A 482 -27.95 1.60 9.31
CA ILE A 482 -27.55 0.65 8.27
C ILE A 482 -26.26 -0.08 8.67
N GLN A 483 -25.27 0.67 9.17
CA GLN A 483 -23.98 0.10 9.58
C GLN A 483 -23.34 0.96 10.68
N ARG A 484 -22.76 0.32 11.69
CA ARG A 484 -22.03 1.02 12.76
C ARG A 484 -20.71 1.62 12.26
N ALA A 485 -20.33 2.74 12.84
CA ALA A 485 -19.03 3.36 12.63
C ALA A 485 -17.90 2.41 13.07
N ASP A 486 -16.92 2.22 12.21
CA ASP A 486 -15.86 1.24 12.44
C ASP A 486 -14.45 1.85 12.55
N GLY A 487 -14.35 3.17 12.35
CA GLY A 487 -13.11 3.94 12.43
C GLY A 487 -12.42 4.19 11.09
N TYR A 488 -13.06 3.84 9.97
CA TYR A 488 -12.54 4.05 8.62
C TYR A 488 -13.51 4.88 7.79
N GLY A 489 -13.00 5.60 6.78
CA GLY A 489 -13.78 6.18 5.68
C GLY A 489 -13.50 5.43 4.39
N TYR A 490 -14.49 5.33 3.52
CA TYR A 490 -14.48 4.53 2.30
C TYR A 490 -14.82 5.34 1.06
N SER A 491 -14.10 5.10 -0.04
CA SER A 491 -14.39 5.63 -1.36
C SER A 491 -13.88 4.70 -2.44
N TRP A 492 -14.57 4.59 -3.56
CA TRP A 492 -14.07 3.89 -4.75
C TRP A 492 -13.32 4.84 -5.66
N THR A 493 -12.14 4.43 -6.08
CA THR A 493 -11.28 5.21 -6.99
C THR A 493 -10.90 4.39 -8.20
N LYS A 494 -10.74 5.06 -9.35
CA LYS A 494 -10.28 4.43 -10.59
C LYS A 494 -8.74 4.43 -10.61
N ILE A 495 -8.17 3.36 -11.15
CA ILE A 495 -6.77 3.36 -11.58
C ILE A 495 -6.69 4.29 -12.79
N ALA A 496 -5.78 5.26 -12.77
CA ALA A 496 -5.62 6.17 -13.89
C ALA A 496 -5.14 5.37 -15.12
N SER A 497 -5.89 5.45 -16.23
CA SER A 497 -5.45 4.87 -17.50
C SER A 497 -4.25 5.63 -18.03
N THR A 498 -3.30 4.91 -18.63
CA THR A 498 -1.99 5.37 -19.10
C THR A 498 -2.01 6.50 -20.14
N SER A 499 -3.18 6.92 -20.62
CA SER A 499 -3.37 7.96 -21.64
C SER A 499 -3.34 9.41 -21.13
N ALA A 500 -3.12 9.65 -19.83
CA ALA A 500 -3.17 11.00 -19.23
C ALA A 500 -1.86 11.44 -18.54
N ARG A 501 -0.71 10.86 -18.88
CA ARG A 501 0.59 11.29 -18.34
C ARG A 501 1.28 12.29 -19.27
N THR A 502 0.93 13.57 -19.14
CA THR A 502 1.91 14.64 -19.37
C THR A 502 2.81 14.74 -18.14
N ASN A 503 4.12 14.85 -18.37
CA ASN A 503 5.17 14.95 -17.36
C ASN A 503 4.87 16.02 -16.29
N THR A 504 4.42 15.57 -15.12
CA THR A 504 4.65 16.24 -13.84
C THR A 504 5.03 15.18 -12.81
N GLN A 505 6.30 15.24 -12.39
CA GLN A 505 6.80 14.48 -11.26
C GLN A 505 6.29 15.11 -9.95
N GLY A 506 6.02 14.26 -8.96
CA GLY A 506 5.75 14.66 -7.58
C GLY A 506 4.25 14.60 -7.24
N ASP A 507 3.92 13.66 -6.36
CA ASP A 507 2.60 13.38 -5.81
C ASP A 507 1.61 12.66 -6.75
N ALA A 508 1.33 11.40 -6.39
CA ALA A 508 0.25 10.61 -6.95
C ALA A 508 -1.09 11.26 -6.60
N GLU A 509 -1.61 12.11 -7.48
CA GLU A 509 -3.03 12.43 -7.50
C GLU A 509 -3.78 11.25 -8.12
N MET A 510 -4.46 10.49 -7.26
CA MET A 510 -5.47 9.52 -7.67
C MET A 510 -6.49 10.19 -8.59
N GLY A 511 -6.78 9.54 -9.73
CA GLY A 511 -7.82 9.97 -10.65
C GLY A 511 -9.19 10.19 -9.99
N ARG A 512 -10.03 11.00 -10.64
CA ARG A 512 -11.36 11.41 -10.16
C ARG A 512 -12.19 10.23 -9.60
N SER A 513 -12.80 10.45 -8.45
CA SER A 513 -13.76 9.55 -7.79
C SER A 513 -14.86 9.13 -8.76
N VAL A 514 -15.01 7.82 -9.00
CA VAL A 514 -16.01 7.25 -9.94
C VAL A 514 -17.43 7.38 -9.42
N THR A 515 -17.54 7.41 -8.09
CA THR A 515 -18.80 7.51 -7.37
C THR A 515 -18.52 8.41 -6.18
N ALA A 516 -19.51 9.19 -5.78
CA ALA A 516 -19.34 10.02 -4.61
C ALA A 516 -18.89 9.19 -3.39
N ALA A 517 -18.01 9.74 -2.55
CA ALA A 517 -17.43 9.03 -1.42
C ALA A 517 -18.49 8.27 -0.60
N LEU A 518 -18.46 6.93 -0.66
CA LEU A 518 -19.38 6.04 0.09
C LEU A 518 -19.39 6.36 1.58
N SER A 519 -18.28 6.91 2.09
CA SER A 519 -18.27 7.75 3.26
C SER A 519 -17.09 8.73 3.24
N LEU A 520 -17.36 10.02 3.40
CA LEU A 520 -16.33 11.03 3.56
C LEU A 520 -15.54 10.82 4.87
N PRO A 521 -14.28 11.29 4.94
CA PRO A 521 -13.51 11.33 6.18
C PRO A 521 -14.35 12.02 7.26
N GLY A 522 -14.40 11.43 8.45
CA GLY A 522 -15.30 11.85 9.52
C GLY A 522 -15.34 13.37 9.66
N LEU A 523 -16.57 13.91 9.71
CA LEU A 523 -16.85 15.33 9.83
C LEU A 523 -15.78 16.03 10.67
N ASN A 524 -15.22 17.13 10.15
CA ASN A 524 -14.75 18.19 11.04
C ASN A 524 -15.91 18.43 12.02
N PRO A 525 -15.76 18.10 13.31
CA PRO A 525 -16.91 17.96 14.20
C PRO A 525 -17.48 19.33 14.60
N GLY A 526 -17.25 20.39 13.81
CA GLY A 526 -17.86 21.70 13.96
C GLY A 526 -19.36 21.57 13.72
N VAL A 527 -20.11 21.19 14.75
CA VAL A 527 -21.03 22.06 15.49
C VAL A 527 -21.47 21.23 16.71
N SER A 528 -20.78 21.41 17.83
CA SER A 528 -21.29 21.03 19.15
C SER A 528 -21.43 22.33 19.93
N ARG A 529 -22.59 22.98 19.82
CA ARG A 529 -22.99 23.99 20.81
C ARG A 529 -23.55 23.21 21.98
N ALA A 530 -22.75 23.05 23.03
CA ALA A 530 -23.32 22.91 24.36
C ALA A 530 -23.61 24.34 24.79
N THR A 531 -24.86 24.77 24.67
CA THR A 531 -25.37 25.83 25.54
C THR A 531 -25.44 25.21 26.93
N GLY A 532 -24.63 25.75 27.81
CA GLY A 532 -24.51 25.45 29.23
C GLY A 532 -23.64 26.55 29.79
#